data_AF-A0A1I5W983-F1
#
_entry.id   AF-A0A1I5W983-F1
#
_cell.length_a   1.000
_cell.length_b   1.000
_cell.length_c   1.000
_cell.angle_alpha   90.00
_cell.angle_beta   90.00
_cell.angle_gamma   90.00
#
_symmetry.space_group_name_H-M   'P 1'
#
loop_
_entity.id
_entity.type
_entity.pdbx_description
1 polymer ?
#
loop_
_entity_poly.entity_id
_entity_poly.type
_entity_poly.pdbx_seq_one_letter_code
_entity_poly.pdbx_strand_id
1 'polypeptide(L)'
;DGFKDSDDDDVQDADAITYTLGVSALNGVDSGLVDTLSGNKIYLFLEGGAVVGRVGTASAANAAGAVALTIAVVANTGNVTLTQNRALVHDDPLDPLETGASAAGLLAANLVTLTATVTDGDGDTATATRNIGDAFKFEDDGPALAFGNLIGTGTTLAQYGFWNMAAGADGLGAAGLDIALESVTLVRPDSTTVEGSGTLTEQTPSPDGTGAYQFAGTLSGDFNNNGVEDDPSIDFTLTAFTDGTYALDLVQGFSSEIVLSSADGSLGAGGPDPVRTLLIPPQNPPTIPSPSEEIVFFGVNATTSASDILTAIGPGAPDLTEAQIESGGFAFLGSANMNVSTSGIGIGNNNLDGNGTAGINAGDESFVINPETLLTGMKVFIDNSVQGYNPATEELYYRIFYADEPSSAQIKVEAADLTAEAGGQMSFLVETEGSRLIDAVQLTMGLGTIKIPVIEFIQATENLASDIQLAFSATLTDGDGDKASSSFDAKLFANDPVDALFDYSLVGTNDEQDAFNIDLSGVENLYQVTGFDANASPGLRDTLVLIGDQNAVAQPIDYIGDDSIVTVEESGGQTTTITVVGVALEANDIVIA
;
A
#
# COMPACT_ATOMS: atom_id res chain seq x y z
N ASP A 1 32.29 21.37 73.90
CA ASP A 1 32.70 22.72 73.45
C ASP A 1 31.64 23.37 72.56
N GLY A 2 30.78 22.62 71.88
CA GLY A 2 29.62 23.16 71.15
C GLY A 2 29.72 22.82 69.68
N PHE A 3 28.83 23.34 68.84
CA PHE A 3 29.08 23.32 67.40
C PHE A 3 30.13 24.37 67.06
N LYS A 4 30.79 24.22 65.91
CA LYS A 4 31.63 25.30 65.36
C LYS A 4 30.78 26.56 65.14
N ASP A 5 31.17 27.62 65.83
CA ASP A 5 30.57 28.97 65.84
C ASP A 5 31.74 29.95 65.93
N SER A 6 32.25 30.39 64.77
CA SER A 6 33.48 31.19 64.72
C SER A 6 33.24 32.68 64.99
N ASP A 7 31.99 33.15 64.91
CA ASP A 7 31.61 34.54 65.13
C ASP A 7 30.85 34.78 66.46
N ASP A 8 30.69 33.73 67.27
CA ASP A 8 30.08 33.72 68.59
C ASP A 8 28.62 34.24 68.59
N ASP A 9 27.86 33.94 67.53
CA ASP A 9 26.47 34.42 67.34
C ASP A 9 25.39 33.44 67.84
N ASP A 10 25.80 32.32 68.47
CA ASP A 10 24.97 31.18 68.89
C ASP A 10 24.27 30.46 67.71
N VAL A 11 24.78 30.59 66.48
CA VAL A 11 24.33 29.89 65.27
C VAL A 11 25.45 29.01 64.72
N GLN A 12 25.10 27.81 64.29
CA GLN A 12 26.09 26.87 63.73
C GLN A 12 26.65 27.38 62.40
N ASP A 13 27.97 27.43 62.29
CA ASP A 13 28.68 27.76 61.05
C ASP A 13 28.29 26.76 59.94
N ALA A 14 28.13 27.25 58.72
CA ALA A 14 27.76 26.42 57.56
C ALA A 14 28.78 25.31 57.24
N ASP A 15 30.03 25.45 57.69
CA ASP A 15 31.10 24.47 57.53
C ASP A 15 31.40 23.66 58.81
N ALA A 16 30.55 23.77 59.83
CA ALA A 16 30.58 22.91 61.01
C ALA A 16 30.34 21.42 60.65
N ILE A 17 29.67 21.18 59.53
CA ILE A 17 29.61 19.88 58.86
C ILE A 17 29.97 20.05 57.39
N THR A 18 30.88 19.22 56.90
CA THR A 18 31.28 19.20 55.48
C THR A 18 31.17 17.80 54.90
N TYR A 19 30.83 17.73 53.62
CA TYR A 19 30.64 16.50 52.87
C TYR A 19 31.60 16.43 51.70
N THR A 20 32.29 15.30 51.55
CA THR A 20 33.21 15.04 50.43
C THR A 20 32.92 13.68 49.81
N LEU A 21 33.04 13.61 48.48
CA LEU A 21 32.98 12.35 47.76
C LEU A 21 34.35 11.65 47.74
N GLY A 22 34.33 10.33 47.62
CA GLY A 22 35.52 9.51 47.40
C GLY A 22 35.22 8.33 46.46
N VAL A 23 36.26 7.84 45.78
CA VAL A 23 36.22 6.63 44.95
C VAL A 23 37.07 5.53 45.57
N SER A 24 36.74 4.26 45.30
CA SER A 24 37.46 3.10 45.86
C SER A 24 38.92 2.99 45.40
N ALA A 25 39.29 3.58 44.26
CA ALA A 25 40.67 3.74 43.81
C ALA A 25 40.90 5.05 43.04
N LEU A 26 42.01 5.74 43.30
CA LEU A 26 42.28 7.09 42.79
C LEU A 26 42.72 7.17 41.32
N ASN A 27 43.17 6.07 40.72
CA ASN A 27 43.71 6.04 39.35
C ASN A 27 42.72 5.46 38.32
N GLY A 28 41.43 5.72 38.52
CA GLY A 28 40.36 5.14 37.71
C GLY A 28 39.96 3.77 38.21
N VAL A 29 38.74 3.65 38.75
CA VAL A 29 38.14 2.36 39.10
C VAL A 29 37.05 2.00 38.10
N ASP A 30 36.99 0.74 37.68
CA ASP A 30 35.94 0.25 36.78
C ASP A 30 34.57 0.47 37.42
N SER A 31 33.71 1.23 36.73
CA SER A 31 32.36 1.51 37.22
C SER A 31 31.41 0.33 37.02
N GLY A 32 31.70 -0.55 36.06
CA GLY A 32 30.77 -1.54 35.51
C GLY A 32 29.99 -1.07 34.30
N LEU A 33 29.87 0.24 34.12
CA LEU A 33 29.14 0.85 33.03
C LEU A 33 30.00 0.86 31.76
N VAL A 34 29.33 0.77 30.62
CA VAL A 34 29.94 0.81 29.29
C VAL A 34 29.30 1.95 28.51
N ASP A 35 30.12 2.70 27.78
CA ASP A 35 29.66 3.78 26.89
C ASP A 35 29.14 3.20 25.57
N THR A 36 27.86 3.44 25.24
CA THR A 36 27.19 2.86 24.06
C THR A 36 27.93 3.18 22.77
N LEU A 37 28.29 4.45 22.56
CA LEU A 37 28.92 4.90 21.31
C LEU A 37 30.28 4.24 21.02
N SER A 38 31.10 4.02 22.06
CA SER A 38 32.47 3.51 21.87
C SER A 38 32.64 2.05 22.23
N GLY A 39 31.66 1.43 22.90
CA GLY A 39 31.74 0.09 23.47
C GLY A 39 32.81 -0.07 24.57
N ASN A 40 33.35 1.04 25.10
CA ASN A 40 34.42 1.01 26.10
C ASN A 40 33.87 1.20 27.52
N LYS A 41 34.57 0.63 28.49
CA LYS A 41 34.26 0.78 29.91
C LYS A 41 34.41 2.21 30.40
N ILE A 42 33.57 2.58 31.35
CA ILE A 42 33.63 3.85 32.06
C ILE A 42 34.34 3.63 33.41
N TYR A 43 35.32 4.49 33.70
CA TYR A 43 36.09 4.45 34.95
C TYR A 43 35.84 5.70 35.78
N LEU A 44 35.68 5.54 37.10
CA LEU A 44 35.44 6.63 38.04
C LEU A 44 36.75 7.23 38.54
N PHE A 45 36.85 8.56 38.48
CA PHE A 45 37.96 9.36 39.00
C PHE A 45 37.44 10.37 40.02
N LEU A 46 38.28 10.77 40.98
CA LEU A 46 37.98 11.90 41.87
C LEU A 46 38.70 13.15 41.33
N GLU A 47 37.95 14.11 40.82
CA GLU A 47 38.46 15.31 40.16
C GLU A 47 37.81 16.55 40.79
N GLY A 48 38.61 17.42 41.41
CA GLY A 48 38.09 18.68 41.98
C GLY A 48 37.01 18.51 43.06
N GLY A 49 36.94 17.35 43.72
CA GLY A 49 35.93 17.02 44.73
C GLY A 49 34.65 16.36 44.18
N ALA A 50 34.52 16.23 42.86
CA ALA A 50 33.47 15.47 42.19
C ALA A 50 33.98 14.10 41.74
N VAL A 51 33.09 13.12 41.63
CA VAL A 51 33.39 11.84 40.98
C VAL A 51 33.02 11.95 39.50
N VAL A 52 34.01 11.81 38.63
CA VAL A 52 33.85 11.93 37.17
C VAL A 52 34.05 10.56 36.55
N GLY A 53 33.03 10.04 35.87
CA GLY A 53 33.11 8.82 35.07
C GLY A 53 33.64 9.15 33.68
N ARG A 54 34.80 8.60 33.30
CA ARG A 54 35.42 8.83 31.99
C ARG A 54 35.53 7.55 31.17
N VAL A 55 35.29 7.68 29.86
CA VAL A 55 35.44 6.59 28.89
C VAL A 55 36.90 6.18 28.79
N GLY A 56 37.17 4.92 29.12
CA GLY A 56 38.50 4.30 29.04
C GLY A 56 38.68 3.47 27.77
N THR A 57 39.23 2.29 27.95
CA THR A 57 39.25 1.19 26.98
C THR A 57 38.66 -0.04 27.65
N ALA A 58 38.45 -1.13 26.91
CA ALA A 58 37.99 -2.40 27.48
C ALA A 58 38.82 -2.93 28.68
N SER A 59 40.11 -2.54 28.78
CA SER A 59 41.04 -3.09 29.78
C SER A 59 41.82 -2.03 30.58
N ALA A 60 41.61 -0.74 30.35
CA ALA A 60 42.38 0.31 31.01
C ALA A 60 41.61 1.63 31.14
N ALA A 61 41.77 2.28 32.29
CA ALA A 61 41.25 3.60 32.57
C ALA A 61 42.00 4.69 31.77
N ASN A 62 41.29 5.76 31.40
CA ASN A 62 41.86 6.92 30.70
C ASN A 62 41.37 8.23 31.34
N ALA A 63 42.26 8.91 32.07
CA ALA A 63 41.93 10.18 32.73
C ALA A 63 41.70 11.34 31.74
N ALA A 64 42.09 11.19 30.46
CA ALA A 64 41.79 12.13 29.40
C ALA A 64 40.58 11.70 28.54
N GLY A 65 39.89 10.63 28.94
CA GLY A 65 38.70 10.13 28.27
C GLY A 65 37.53 11.10 28.31
N ALA A 66 36.58 10.94 27.40
CA ALA A 66 35.33 11.69 27.39
C ALA A 66 34.58 11.49 28.71
N VAL A 67 33.91 12.53 29.22
CA VAL A 67 33.09 12.44 30.43
C VAL A 67 31.76 11.79 30.08
N ALA A 68 31.44 10.66 30.72
CA ALA A 68 30.18 9.95 30.58
C ALA A 68 29.17 10.33 31.67
N LEU A 69 29.65 10.56 32.90
CA LEU A 69 28.82 10.99 34.01
C LEU A 69 29.63 11.81 35.03
N THR A 70 28.94 12.62 35.83
CA THR A 70 29.52 13.38 36.95
C THR A 70 28.61 13.26 38.17
N ILE A 71 29.20 12.94 39.33
CA ILE A 71 28.55 12.95 40.63
C ILE A 71 29.20 14.06 41.46
N ALA A 72 28.41 15.04 41.88
CA ALA A 72 28.86 16.15 42.71
C ALA A 72 28.12 16.17 44.05
N VAL A 73 28.74 16.76 45.06
CA VAL A 73 28.12 16.99 46.37
C VAL A 73 28.22 18.46 46.76
N VAL A 74 27.13 19.00 47.29
CA VAL A 74 27.16 20.30 47.95
C VAL A 74 27.77 20.13 49.34
N ALA A 75 28.96 20.69 49.53
CA ALA A 75 29.80 20.43 50.70
C ALA A 75 29.10 20.69 52.05
N ASN A 76 28.15 21.64 52.13
CA ASN A 76 27.55 22.03 53.41
C ASN A 76 26.17 21.40 53.65
N THR A 77 25.56 20.78 52.63
CA THR A 77 24.23 20.14 52.76
C THR A 77 24.26 18.64 52.54
N GLY A 78 25.31 18.11 51.91
CA GLY A 78 25.39 16.71 51.52
C GLY A 78 24.47 16.34 50.35
N ASN A 79 23.84 17.31 49.70
CA ASN A 79 23.02 17.06 48.51
C ASN A 79 23.92 16.54 47.38
N VAL A 80 23.65 15.33 46.93
CA VAL A 80 24.37 14.67 45.84
C VAL A 80 23.56 14.80 44.55
N THR A 81 24.22 15.16 43.46
CA THR A 81 23.63 15.26 42.12
C THR A 81 24.39 14.38 41.15
N LEU A 82 23.68 13.57 40.37
CA LEU A 82 24.19 12.84 39.22
C LEU A 82 23.85 13.61 37.94
N THR A 83 24.81 13.72 37.04
CA THR A 83 24.60 14.22 35.67
C THR A 83 25.16 13.18 34.71
N GLN A 84 24.31 12.65 33.84
CA GLN A 84 24.72 11.79 32.74
C GLN A 84 24.98 12.65 31.51
N ASN A 85 26.10 12.40 30.83
CA ASN A 85 26.54 13.13 29.64
C ASN A 85 26.60 12.25 28.39
N ARG A 86 26.53 10.93 28.54
CA ARG A 86 26.64 9.94 27.46
C ARG A 86 25.71 8.75 27.74
N ALA A 87 25.19 8.14 26.68
CA ALA A 87 24.40 6.92 26.76
C ALA A 87 25.24 5.76 27.32
N LEU A 88 24.58 4.87 28.06
CA LEU A 88 25.17 3.70 28.69
C LEU A 88 24.59 2.45 28.06
N VAL A 89 25.37 1.38 27.97
CA VAL A 89 24.86 0.09 27.48
C VAL A 89 24.00 -0.55 28.57
N HIS A 90 22.81 -0.97 28.18
CA HIS A 90 21.85 -1.75 28.96
C HIS A 90 21.89 -3.23 28.56
N ASP A 91 21.37 -4.13 29.42
CA ASP A 91 21.60 -5.58 29.28
C ASP A 91 20.33 -6.45 29.17
N ASP A 92 19.15 -5.84 29.26
CA ASP A 92 17.86 -6.49 29.06
C ASP A 92 17.08 -5.91 27.86
N PRO A 93 17.30 -6.43 26.64
CA PRO A 93 16.58 -5.96 25.44
C PRO A 93 15.09 -6.33 25.39
N LEU A 94 14.55 -6.90 26.46
CA LEU A 94 13.12 -7.15 26.64
C LEU A 94 12.47 -6.18 27.63
N ASP A 95 13.25 -5.33 28.31
CA ASP A 95 12.79 -4.25 29.19
C ASP A 95 13.39 -2.92 28.73
N PRO A 96 12.85 -2.29 27.67
CA PRO A 96 13.46 -1.12 27.02
C PRO A 96 13.53 0.14 27.90
N LEU A 97 12.97 0.11 29.11
CA LEU A 97 13.06 1.24 30.04
C LEU A 97 13.95 0.89 31.26
N GLU A 98 14.28 -0.38 31.44
CA GLU A 98 15.01 -0.95 32.57
C GLU A 98 14.70 -0.28 33.93
N THR A 99 13.41 -0.13 34.31
CA THR A 99 13.08 0.67 35.50
C THR A 99 13.43 0.01 36.83
N GLY A 100 13.94 0.80 37.77
CA GLY A 100 14.12 0.39 39.16
C GLY A 100 15.18 -0.69 39.40
N ALA A 101 14.76 -1.97 39.41
CA ALA A 101 15.65 -3.08 39.76
C ALA A 101 16.44 -3.63 38.56
N SER A 102 15.89 -3.52 37.35
CA SER A 102 16.58 -3.82 36.09
C SER A 102 17.63 -2.75 35.76
N ALA A 103 17.38 -1.48 36.13
CA ALA A 103 18.27 -0.35 35.89
C ALA A 103 19.76 -0.65 36.15
N ALA A 104 20.57 -0.36 35.14
CA ALA A 104 22.02 -0.37 35.20
C ALA A 104 22.52 0.42 36.43
N GLY A 105 23.62 -0.07 37.01
CA GLY A 105 24.19 0.50 38.22
C GLY A 105 25.68 0.27 38.31
N LEU A 106 26.29 0.89 39.32
CA LEU A 106 27.70 0.69 39.60
C LEU A 106 27.96 -0.74 40.11
N LEU A 107 29.12 -1.34 39.78
CA LEU A 107 29.47 -2.73 40.18
C LEU A 107 29.35 -3.01 41.68
N ALA A 108 29.53 -1.98 42.50
CA ALA A 108 29.41 -2.11 43.95
C ALA A 108 29.12 -0.77 44.62
N ALA A 109 28.37 -0.83 45.72
CA ALA A 109 28.05 0.30 46.59
C ALA A 109 29.26 1.14 46.98
N ASN A 110 30.39 0.49 47.25
CA ASN A 110 31.60 1.14 47.78
C ASN A 110 32.45 1.81 46.71
N LEU A 111 32.05 1.76 45.43
CA LEU A 111 32.75 2.48 44.37
C LEU A 111 32.68 4.01 44.55
N VAL A 112 31.56 4.50 45.11
CA VAL A 112 31.38 5.91 45.48
C VAL A 112 31.03 6.00 46.95
N THR A 113 31.76 6.84 47.68
CA THR A 113 31.57 7.07 49.11
C THR A 113 31.27 8.53 49.38
N LEU A 114 30.43 8.78 50.39
CA LEU A 114 30.15 10.09 50.94
C LEU A 114 30.70 10.13 52.38
N THR A 115 31.62 11.04 52.64
CA THR A 115 32.20 11.24 53.97
C THR A 115 31.73 12.56 54.54
N ALA A 116 31.06 12.50 55.69
CA ALA A 116 30.74 13.66 56.50
C ALA A 116 31.87 13.89 57.51
N THR A 117 32.33 15.13 57.63
CA THR A 117 33.27 15.60 58.65
C THR A 117 32.59 16.67 59.47
N VAL A 118 32.48 16.44 60.78
CA VAL A 118 31.96 17.42 61.72
C VAL A 118 33.14 18.05 62.46
N THR A 119 33.09 19.36 62.63
CA THR A 119 34.06 20.14 63.40
C THR A 119 33.33 20.81 64.57
N ASP A 120 33.88 20.68 65.78
CA ASP A 120 33.36 21.36 66.96
C ASP A 120 34.01 22.75 67.17
N GLY A 121 33.65 23.41 68.27
CA GLY A 121 34.00 24.81 68.54
C GLY A 121 35.49 25.06 68.76
N ASP A 122 36.25 24.08 69.23
CA ASP A 122 37.70 24.19 69.42
C ASP A 122 38.53 23.57 68.29
N GLY A 123 37.86 23.01 67.28
CA GLY A 123 38.45 22.58 66.01
C GLY A 123 38.76 21.09 65.93
N ASP A 124 38.34 20.30 66.91
CA ASP A 124 38.37 18.85 66.84
C ASP A 124 37.41 18.34 65.74
N THR A 125 37.79 17.24 65.09
CA THR A 125 37.01 16.69 63.96
C THR A 125 36.65 15.23 64.16
N ALA A 126 35.44 14.86 63.74
CA ALA A 126 35.00 13.47 63.64
C ALA A 126 34.42 13.18 62.25
N THR A 127 34.63 11.96 61.73
CA THR A 127 34.16 11.57 60.40
C THR A 127 33.25 10.35 60.41
N ALA A 128 32.34 10.30 59.43
CA ALA A 128 31.53 9.13 59.14
C ALA A 128 31.39 8.95 57.62
N THR A 129 31.63 7.74 57.13
CA THR A 129 31.57 7.42 55.69
C THR A 129 30.42 6.47 55.38
N ARG A 130 29.72 6.73 54.27
CA ARG A 130 28.71 5.84 53.71
C ARG A 130 29.04 5.50 52.26
N ASN A 131 28.82 4.25 51.89
CA ASN A 131 28.80 3.80 50.50
C ASN A 131 27.48 4.27 49.88
N ILE A 132 27.55 4.96 48.74
CA ILE A 132 26.38 5.51 48.05
C ILE A 132 26.26 5.03 46.60
N GLY A 133 27.15 4.14 46.15
CA GLY A 133 27.16 3.66 44.78
C GLY A 133 25.85 3.01 44.33
N ASP A 134 25.17 2.28 45.22
CA ASP A 134 23.91 1.60 44.92
C ASP A 134 22.72 2.56 44.73
N ALA A 135 22.88 3.82 45.13
CA ALA A 135 21.84 4.84 44.97
C ALA A 135 21.78 5.40 43.54
N PHE A 136 22.80 5.14 42.71
CA PHE A 136 22.83 5.57 41.32
C PHE A 136 22.30 4.46 40.43
N LYS A 137 21.15 4.72 39.83
CA LYS A 137 20.48 3.90 38.84
C LYS A 137 20.36 4.68 37.55
N PHE A 138 20.69 4.01 36.46
CA PHE A 138 20.59 4.53 35.11
C PHE A 138 19.47 3.70 34.49
N GLU A 139 18.33 4.35 34.24
CA GLU A 139 17.23 3.75 33.48
C GLU A 139 17.54 3.96 32.00
N ASP A 140 17.07 3.04 31.18
CA ASP A 140 17.25 3.16 29.74
C ASP A 140 16.18 4.07 29.14
N ASP A 141 16.51 4.73 28.04
CA ASP A 141 15.57 5.48 27.20
C ASP A 141 15.33 4.64 25.93
N GLY A 142 14.66 3.50 26.02
CA GLY A 142 14.50 2.62 24.87
C GLY A 142 13.55 3.14 23.79
N PRO A 143 13.38 2.35 22.70
CA PRO A 143 12.74 2.84 21.51
C PRO A 143 11.21 2.89 21.69
N ALA A 144 10.58 3.77 20.93
CA ALA A 144 9.13 3.82 20.76
C ALA A 144 8.79 3.81 19.27
N LEU A 145 7.74 3.10 18.91
CA LEU A 145 7.25 2.97 17.54
C LEU A 145 5.72 2.92 17.56
N ALA A 146 5.08 3.72 16.71
CA ALA A 146 3.66 3.54 16.42
C ALA A 146 3.39 3.77 14.94
N PHE A 147 2.56 2.91 14.38
CA PHE A 147 1.97 3.05 13.06
C PHE A 147 0.45 3.20 13.22
N GLY A 148 -0.14 4.11 12.44
CA GLY A 148 -1.58 4.14 12.20
C GLY A 148 -1.95 3.25 11.03
N ASN A 149 -3.23 2.91 10.90
CA ASN A 149 -3.74 2.18 9.77
C ASN A 149 -3.94 3.11 8.56
N LEU A 150 -3.94 2.50 7.39
CA LEU A 150 -4.33 3.13 6.13
C LEU A 150 -5.67 2.54 5.70
N ILE A 151 -6.65 3.41 5.46
CA ILE A 151 -7.98 3.05 4.98
C ILE A 151 -8.15 3.76 3.63
N GLY A 152 -8.30 3.07 2.51
CA GLY A 152 -8.33 3.72 1.20
C GLY A 152 -9.03 2.90 0.13
N THR A 153 -8.86 3.26 -1.15
CA THR A 153 -9.64 2.73 -2.28
C THR A 153 -8.90 1.74 -3.18
N GLY A 154 -7.66 1.37 -2.84
CA GLY A 154 -6.87 0.45 -3.67
C GLY A 154 -6.52 0.99 -5.07
N THR A 155 -6.56 2.31 -5.22
CA THR A 155 -6.14 3.03 -6.43
C THR A 155 -4.64 2.89 -6.71
N THR A 156 -4.23 3.21 -7.94
CA THR A 156 -2.81 3.29 -8.35
C THR A 156 -2.11 4.55 -7.88
N LEU A 157 -2.84 5.49 -7.27
CA LEU A 157 -2.23 6.58 -6.54
C LEU A 157 -1.63 6.06 -5.23
N ALA A 158 -0.51 6.65 -4.84
CA ALA A 158 0.05 6.42 -3.51
C ALA A 158 -0.98 6.78 -2.44
N GLN A 159 -1.24 5.85 -1.53
CA GLN A 159 -2.12 6.02 -0.38
C GLN A 159 -1.25 6.16 0.87
N TYR A 160 -1.65 7.02 1.79
CA TYR A 160 -0.80 7.44 2.89
C TYR A 160 -1.37 7.03 4.25
N GLY A 161 -0.47 6.68 5.16
CA GLY A 161 -0.74 6.58 6.59
C GLY A 161 0.30 7.34 7.41
N PHE A 162 0.17 7.29 8.73
CA PHE A 162 1.04 7.99 9.65
C PHE A 162 1.82 7.03 10.52
N TRP A 163 3.05 7.41 10.87
CA TRP A 163 3.89 6.67 11.80
C TRP A 163 4.77 7.63 12.58
N ASN A 164 5.23 7.19 13.73
CA ASN A 164 6.23 7.90 14.51
C ASN A 164 7.22 6.93 15.12
N MET A 165 8.43 7.44 15.37
CA MET A 165 9.46 6.70 16.07
C MET A 165 10.25 7.59 17.02
N ALA A 166 10.74 6.98 18.10
CA ALA A 166 11.81 7.51 18.92
C ALA A 166 12.84 6.40 19.09
N ALA A 167 14.09 6.68 18.75
CA ALA A 167 15.18 5.71 18.81
C ALA A 167 15.98 5.79 20.12
N GLY A 168 15.39 6.35 21.18
CA GLY A 168 16.11 6.57 22.43
C GLY A 168 17.24 7.59 22.37
N ALA A 169 18.01 7.64 23.45
CA ALA A 169 19.13 8.57 23.63
C ALA A 169 20.42 8.16 22.90
N ASP A 170 20.55 6.88 22.57
CA ASP A 170 21.70 6.29 21.88
C ASP A 170 21.53 6.27 20.34
N GLY A 171 20.29 6.41 19.86
CA GLY A 171 19.93 6.59 18.47
C GLY A 171 19.69 5.27 17.73
N LEU A 172 19.44 5.33 16.43
CA LEU A 172 19.09 4.13 15.66
C LEU A 172 20.25 3.13 15.56
N GLY A 173 19.93 1.86 15.73
CA GLY A 173 20.84 0.75 15.48
C GLY A 173 21.06 0.50 14.00
N ALA A 174 22.01 -0.39 13.69
CA ALA A 174 22.30 -0.77 12.31
C ALA A 174 21.13 -1.48 11.61
N ALA A 175 20.23 -2.11 12.38
CA ALA A 175 19.02 -2.75 11.84
C ALA A 175 17.89 -1.73 11.57
N GLY A 176 17.85 -0.59 12.27
CA GLY A 176 16.87 0.46 12.02
C GLY A 176 15.41 -0.01 12.15
N LEU A 177 14.59 0.38 11.18
CA LEU A 177 13.19 -0.03 11.04
C LEU A 177 13.09 -1.21 10.07
N ASP A 178 12.43 -2.28 10.53
CA ASP A 178 12.04 -3.42 9.70
C ASP A 178 10.51 -3.50 9.65
N ILE A 179 9.95 -3.81 8.47
CA ILE A 179 8.50 -4.00 8.27
C ILE A 179 8.28 -5.33 7.56
N ALA A 180 7.39 -6.15 8.11
CA ALA A 180 6.97 -7.42 7.56
C ALA A 180 5.48 -7.40 7.19
N LEU A 181 5.15 -8.05 6.07
CA LEU A 181 3.78 -8.38 5.71
C LEU A 181 3.39 -9.69 6.40
N GLU A 182 2.38 -9.63 7.27
CA GLU A 182 1.94 -10.77 8.09
C GLU A 182 0.83 -11.57 7.40
N SER A 183 -0.12 -10.89 6.77
CA SER A 183 -1.22 -11.56 6.07
C SER A 183 -1.84 -10.69 4.97
N VAL A 184 -2.40 -11.35 3.97
CA VAL A 184 -3.21 -10.77 2.91
C VAL A 184 -4.58 -11.43 2.97
N THR A 185 -5.63 -10.63 3.12
CA THR A 185 -7.02 -11.12 3.13
C THR A 185 -7.79 -10.45 2.00
N LEU A 186 -8.46 -11.26 1.19
CA LEU A 186 -9.40 -10.81 0.17
C LEU A 186 -10.81 -10.91 0.75
N VAL A 187 -11.60 -9.85 0.64
CA VAL A 187 -13.01 -9.79 1.04
C VAL A 187 -13.86 -9.87 -0.21
N ARG A 188 -14.80 -10.81 -0.26
CA ARG A 188 -15.72 -10.99 -1.38
C ARG A 188 -16.95 -10.08 -1.24
N PRO A 189 -17.72 -9.83 -2.32
CA PRO A 189 -18.95 -9.04 -2.28
C PRO A 189 -20.03 -9.56 -1.33
N ASP A 190 -19.97 -10.85 -0.96
CA ASP A 190 -20.85 -11.45 0.06
C ASP A 190 -20.30 -11.35 1.49
N SER A 191 -19.27 -10.54 1.68
CA SER A 191 -18.50 -10.34 2.92
C SER A 191 -17.76 -11.58 3.43
N THR A 192 -17.66 -12.66 2.65
CA THR A 192 -16.80 -13.79 3.00
C THR A 192 -15.34 -13.48 2.67
N THR A 193 -14.41 -14.12 3.38
CA THR A 193 -12.97 -13.84 3.24
C THR A 193 -12.22 -15.03 2.65
N VAL A 194 -11.18 -14.75 1.87
CA VAL A 194 -10.21 -15.71 1.34
C VAL A 194 -8.81 -15.24 1.71
N GLU A 195 -7.93 -16.20 1.99
CA GLU A 195 -6.51 -15.91 2.22
C GLU A 195 -5.84 -15.64 0.87
N GLY A 196 -5.20 -14.48 0.75
CA GLY A 196 -4.24 -14.20 -0.31
C GLY A 196 -2.83 -14.52 0.16
N SER A 197 -1.85 -14.25 -0.69
CA SER A 197 -0.43 -14.32 -0.34
C SER A 197 0.29 -13.07 -0.78
N GLY A 198 1.43 -12.81 -0.17
CA GLY A 198 2.27 -11.71 -0.58
C GLY A 198 3.70 -11.81 -0.10
N THR A 199 4.53 -10.93 -0.63
CA THR A 199 5.92 -10.75 -0.21
C THR A 199 6.15 -9.29 0.14
N LEU A 200 7.12 -9.04 1.02
CA LEU A 200 7.63 -7.70 1.29
C LEU A 200 9.13 -7.83 1.55
N THR A 201 9.93 -7.05 0.83
CA THR A 201 11.39 -7.09 0.92
C THR A 201 11.92 -5.66 0.99
N GLU A 202 12.73 -5.39 2.02
CA GLU A 202 13.45 -4.14 2.14
C GLU A 202 14.41 -3.94 0.96
N GLN A 203 14.41 -2.74 0.39
CA GLN A 203 15.23 -2.37 -0.76
C GLN A 203 16.63 -1.92 -0.33
N THR A 204 17.58 -1.87 -1.26
CA THR A 204 18.94 -1.37 -0.99
C THR A 204 19.29 -0.24 -1.95
N PRO A 205 19.63 0.96 -1.46
CA PRO A 205 19.78 1.34 -0.04
C PRO A 205 18.44 1.60 0.66
N SER A 206 18.32 1.15 1.90
CA SER A 206 17.26 1.49 2.87
C SER A 206 17.93 1.58 4.27
N PRO A 207 17.73 2.67 5.03
CA PRO A 207 17.14 3.92 4.60
C PRO A 207 17.94 4.54 3.43
N ASP A 208 17.25 5.25 2.55
CA ASP A 208 17.85 5.86 1.37
C ASP A 208 18.63 7.16 1.69
N GLY A 209 19.09 7.88 0.65
CA GLY A 209 19.82 9.14 0.84
C GLY A 209 19.01 10.27 1.49
N THR A 210 17.69 10.14 1.58
CA THR A 210 16.75 11.06 2.27
C THR A 210 16.38 10.59 3.67
N GLY A 211 16.76 9.36 4.04
CA GLY A 211 16.42 8.72 5.30
C GLY A 211 15.13 7.89 5.28
N ALA A 212 14.50 7.72 4.11
CA ALA A 212 13.27 6.95 3.97
C ALA A 212 13.56 5.45 3.91
N TYR A 213 12.79 4.65 4.63
CA TYR A 213 12.84 3.18 4.55
C TYR A 213 11.95 2.71 3.41
N GLN A 214 12.48 1.87 2.52
CA GLN A 214 11.81 1.46 1.28
C GLN A 214 11.67 -0.05 1.21
N PHE A 215 10.46 -0.50 0.91
CA PHE A 215 10.13 -1.91 0.76
C PHE A 215 9.38 -2.09 -0.57
N ALA A 216 9.60 -3.24 -1.22
CA ALA A 216 8.82 -3.66 -2.38
C ALA A 216 8.25 -5.05 -2.15
N GLY A 217 7.04 -5.26 -2.64
CA GLY A 217 6.29 -6.48 -2.41
C GLY A 217 5.46 -6.88 -3.61
N THR A 218 4.92 -8.09 -3.52
CA THR A 218 3.98 -8.65 -4.48
C THR A 218 2.76 -9.14 -3.71
N LEU A 219 1.57 -9.03 -4.29
CA LEU A 219 0.32 -9.63 -3.79
C LEU A 219 -0.17 -10.65 -4.80
N SER A 220 -0.76 -11.74 -4.34
CA SER A 220 -1.35 -12.80 -5.17
C SER A 220 -2.57 -13.39 -4.47
N GLY A 221 -3.57 -13.79 -5.25
CA GLY A 221 -4.80 -14.38 -4.73
C GLY A 221 -5.87 -14.48 -5.81
N ASP A 222 -7.05 -14.96 -5.41
CA ASP A 222 -8.27 -15.07 -6.24
C ASP A 222 -8.96 -13.70 -6.32
N PHE A 223 -8.37 -12.76 -7.05
CA PHE A 223 -8.88 -11.39 -7.21
C PHE A 223 -10.17 -11.38 -8.04
N ASN A 224 -10.29 -12.29 -9.02
CA ASN A 224 -11.48 -12.40 -9.86
C ASN A 224 -12.64 -13.20 -9.23
N ASN A 225 -12.45 -13.74 -8.02
CA ASN A 225 -13.46 -14.50 -7.26
C ASN A 225 -14.06 -15.69 -8.04
N ASN A 226 -13.26 -16.35 -8.90
CA ASN A 226 -13.67 -17.53 -9.65
C ASN A 226 -13.38 -18.84 -8.88
N GLY A 227 -12.72 -18.76 -7.72
CA GLY A 227 -12.33 -19.89 -6.88
C GLY A 227 -11.03 -20.58 -7.29
N VAL A 228 -10.23 -19.95 -8.14
CA VAL A 228 -8.93 -20.39 -8.65
C VAL A 228 -7.95 -19.22 -8.54
N GLU A 229 -6.75 -19.48 -8.00
CA GLU A 229 -5.68 -18.49 -7.94
C GLU A 229 -4.88 -18.51 -9.25
N ASP A 230 -5.41 -17.86 -10.28
CA ASP A 230 -4.78 -17.72 -11.60
C ASP A 230 -4.52 -16.27 -12.04
N ASP A 231 -4.89 -15.29 -11.21
CA ASP A 231 -4.68 -13.88 -11.48
C ASP A 231 -3.19 -13.48 -11.43
N PRO A 232 -2.76 -12.48 -12.22
CA PRO A 232 -1.40 -11.95 -12.17
C PRO A 232 -1.11 -11.31 -10.80
N SER A 233 0.13 -11.45 -10.34
CA SER A 233 0.57 -10.80 -9.10
C SER A 233 0.59 -9.28 -9.23
N ILE A 234 0.24 -8.59 -8.15
CA ILE A 234 0.21 -7.13 -8.06
C ILE A 234 1.45 -6.65 -7.32
N ASP A 235 2.28 -5.87 -8.02
CA ASP A 235 3.45 -5.25 -7.42
C ASP A 235 3.03 -4.02 -6.60
N PHE A 236 3.64 -3.85 -5.44
CA PHE A 236 3.46 -2.66 -4.62
C PHE A 236 4.77 -2.23 -3.95
N THR A 237 4.82 -0.97 -3.54
CA THR A 237 5.89 -0.46 -2.70
C THR A 237 5.31 0.11 -1.41
N LEU A 238 6.09 0.01 -0.34
CA LEU A 238 5.80 0.64 0.94
C LEU A 238 7.01 1.50 1.31
N THR A 239 6.79 2.79 1.52
CA THR A 239 7.85 3.73 1.89
C THR A 239 7.51 4.45 3.17
N ALA A 240 8.34 4.34 4.20
CA ALA A 240 8.21 5.09 5.45
C ALA A 240 9.11 6.33 5.41
N PHE A 241 8.50 7.52 5.36
CA PHE A 241 9.17 8.80 5.21
C PHE A 241 9.56 9.42 6.57
N THR A 242 10.61 10.23 6.57
CA THR A 242 11.13 10.89 7.77
C THR A 242 10.23 12.00 8.32
N ASP A 243 9.18 12.38 7.60
CA ASP A 243 8.19 13.37 8.05
C ASP A 243 7.06 12.77 8.89
N GLY A 244 7.09 11.44 9.12
CA GLY A 244 6.06 10.72 9.88
C GLY A 244 4.90 10.23 9.05
N THR A 245 5.00 10.27 7.72
CA THR A 245 4.06 9.60 6.82
C THR A 245 4.67 8.32 6.26
N TYR A 246 3.82 7.36 5.89
CA TYR A 246 4.22 6.25 5.03
C TYR A 246 3.28 6.20 3.82
N ALA A 247 3.78 5.76 2.67
CA ALA A 247 2.99 5.54 1.47
C ALA A 247 2.98 4.07 1.09
N LEU A 248 1.78 3.55 0.81
CA LEU A 248 1.54 2.31 0.07
C LEU A 248 1.20 2.70 -1.37
N ASP A 249 2.07 2.34 -2.30
CA ASP A 249 1.91 2.65 -3.73
C ASP A 249 1.75 1.35 -4.51
N LEU A 250 0.56 1.19 -5.12
CA LEU A 250 0.26 0.05 -5.97
C LEU A 250 0.76 0.35 -7.37
N VAL A 251 1.74 -0.43 -7.84
CA VAL A 251 2.32 -0.26 -9.18
C VAL A 251 1.25 -0.49 -10.26
N GLN A 252 0.29 -1.34 -9.95
CA GLN A 252 -0.88 -1.64 -10.77
C GLN A 252 -2.10 -1.76 -9.87
N GLY A 253 -3.24 -1.26 -10.36
CA GLY A 253 -4.49 -1.30 -9.62
C GLY A 253 -4.98 -2.73 -9.48
N PHE A 254 -5.89 -2.95 -8.54
CA PHE A 254 -6.61 -4.21 -8.47
C PHE A 254 -7.62 -4.26 -9.62
N SER A 255 -7.25 -4.89 -10.73
CA SER A 255 -8.16 -5.21 -11.82
C SER A 255 -8.33 -6.72 -11.90
N SER A 256 -9.56 -7.19 -12.04
CA SER A 256 -9.83 -8.58 -12.38
C SER A 256 -10.18 -8.67 -13.85
N GLU A 257 -9.80 -9.79 -14.48
CA GLU A 257 -10.12 -10.05 -15.87
C GLU A 257 -11.27 -11.06 -15.94
N ILE A 258 -12.41 -10.64 -16.49
CA ILE A 258 -13.50 -11.56 -16.83
C ILE A 258 -13.27 -12.02 -18.27
N VAL A 259 -13.06 -13.32 -18.46
CA VAL A 259 -12.96 -13.92 -19.80
C VAL A 259 -14.25 -14.68 -20.11
N LEU A 260 -15.07 -14.12 -21.00
CA LEU A 260 -16.27 -14.78 -21.53
C LEU A 260 -15.92 -15.54 -22.81
N SER A 261 -16.41 -16.77 -22.96
CA SER A 261 -16.17 -17.57 -24.15
C SER A 261 -17.40 -17.65 -25.04
N SER A 262 -17.24 -17.42 -26.34
CA SER A 262 -18.30 -17.66 -27.33
C SER A 262 -18.75 -19.14 -27.37
N ALA A 263 -17.95 -20.06 -26.81
CA ALA A 263 -18.30 -21.48 -26.70
C ALA A 263 -19.42 -21.75 -25.69
N ASP A 264 -19.57 -20.87 -24.70
CA ASP A 264 -20.59 -20.96 -23.65
C ASP A 264 -21.90 -20.25 -24.03
N GLY A 265 -21.88 -19.54 -25.17
CA GLY A 265 -23.00 -18.78 -25.68
C GLY A 265 -24.06 -19.60 -26.41
N SER A 266 -25.27 -19.03 -26.51
CA SER A 266 -26.35 -19.56 -27.34
C SER A 266 -26.96 -18.47 -28.20
N LEU A 267 -27.35 -18.80 -29.43
CA LEU A 267 -27.90 -17.82 -30.35
C LEU A 267 -29.29 -17.35 -29.89
N GLY A 268 -29.50 -16.04 -29.96
CA GLY A 268 -30.79 -15.39 -29.78
C GLY A 268 -31.83 -15.80 -30.82
N ALA A 269 -33.07 -15.38 -30.61
CA ALA A 269 -34.15 -15.57 -31.56
C ALA A 269 -34.05 -14.54 -32.71
N GLY A 270 -33.88 -15.02 -33.94
CA GLY A 270 -33.75 -14.14 -35.13
C GLY A 270 -33.88 -14.93 -36.44
N GLY A 271 -33.33 -16.15 -36.45
CA GLY A 271 -33.35 -17.03 -37.62
C GLY A 271 -32.00 -17.00 -38.33
N PRO A 272 -31.89 -17.57 -39.54
CA PRO A 272 -30.70 -17.40 -40.36
C PRO A 272 -30.79 -16.10 -41.16
N ASP A 273 -29.95 -15.14 -40.80
CA ASP A 273 -29.87 -13.79 -41.38
C ASP A 273 -28.42 -13.26 -41.27
N PRO A 274 -28.11 -12.08 -41.81
CA PRO A 274 -26.78 -11.47 -41.75
C PRO A 274 -26.40 -10.81 -40.41
N VAL A 275 -27.23 -10.85 -39.37
CA VAL A 275 -27.02 -10.18 -38.09
C VAL A 275 -27.49 -11.09 -36.95
N ARG A 276 -26.58 -11.61 -36.14
CA ARG A 276 -26.92 -12.62 -35.12
C ARG A 276 -26.40 -12.25 -33.76
N THR A 277 -27.26 -12.31 -32.76
CA THR A 277 -26.90 -12.13 -31.36
C THR A 277 -26.52 -13.47 -30.72
N LEU A 278 -25.36 -13.51 -30.08
CA LEU A 278 -24.95 -14.58 -29.18
C LEU A 278 -25.15 -14.10 -27.73
N LEU A 279 -25.84 -14.90 -26.93
CA LEU A 279 -26.07 -14.62 -25.52
C LEU A 279 -25.12 -15.49 -24.69
N ILE A 280 -24.17 -14.88 -23.97
CA ILE A 280 -23.22 -15.56 -23.08
C ILE A 280 -23.64 -15.34 -21.61
N PRO A 281 -23.86 -16.40 -20.84
CA PRO A 281 -24.23 -16.28 -19.42
C PRO A 281 -23.02 -15.84 -18.55
N PRO A 282 -23.24 -15.06 -17.47
CA PRO A 282 -22.20 -14.44 -16.63
C PRO A 282 -21.60 -15.42 -15.60
N GLN A 283 -22.05 -16.68 -15.58
CA GLN A 283 -21.56 -17.71 -14.67
C GLN A 283 -21.17 -18.94 -15.49
N ASN A 284 -20.02 -19.53 -15.17
CA ASN A 284 -19.65 -20.85 -15.68
C ASN A 284 -19.64 -21.87 -14.52
N PRO A 285 -20.56 -22.86 -14.47
CA PRO A 285 -21.59 -23.17 -15.46
C PRO A 285 -22.83 -22.26 -15.33
N PRO A 286 -23.58 -22.08 -16.43
CA PRO A 286 -24.66 -21.11 -16.45
C PRO A 286 -25.87 -21.49 -15.62
N THR A 287 -26.38 -20.53 -14.84
CA THR A 287 -27.72 -20.60 -14.26
C THR A 287 -28.70 -19.85 -15.17
N ILE A 288 -29.85 -20.45 -15.47
CA ILE A 288 -30.88 -19.84 -16.35
C ILE A 288 -32.16 -19.63 -15.52
N PRO A 289 -32.81 -18.44 -15.56
CA PRO A 289 -32.44 -17.24 -16.32
C PRO A 289 -31.39 -16.38 -15.60
N SER A 290 -30.45 -15.82 -16.37
CA SER A 290 -29.43 -14.87 -15.92
C SER A 290 -29.42 -13.65 -16.84
N PRO A 291 -29.08 -12.43 -16.37
CA PRO A 291 -28.64 -11.38 -17.29
C PRO A 291 -27.45 -11.95 -18.08
N SER A 292 -27.46 -11.91 -19.40
CA SER A 292 -26.41 -12.45 -20.28
C SER A 292 -25.66 -11.31 -20.96
N GLU A 293 -24.37 -11.48 -21.23
CA GLU A 293 -23.65 -10.65 -22.20
C GLU A 293 -24.26 -10.88 -23.59
N GLU A 294 -24.68 -9.82 -24.27
CA GLU A 294 -25.17 -9.87 -25.64
C GLU A 294 -24.07 -9.48 -26.63
N ILE A 295 -23.78 -10.33 -27.61
CA ILE A 295 -22.77 -10.04 -28.62
C ILE A 295 -23.42 -10.11 -30.00
N VAL A 296 -23.51 -8.97 -30.67
CA VAL A 296 -24.09 -8.86 -32.00
C VAL A 296 -23.00 -9.07 -33.05
N PHE A 297 -23.14 -10.14 -33.84
CA PHE A 297 -22.29 -10.39 -34.99
C PHE A 297 -23.01 -9.95 -36.25
N PHE A 298 -22.36 -9.18 -37.12
CA PHE A 298 -22.97 -8.82 -38.40
C PHE A 298 -21.99 -8.82 -39.56
N GLY A 299 -22.46 -9.35 -40.69
CA GLY A 299 -21.67 -9.47 -41.90
C GLY A 299 -21.58 -8.14 -42.62
N VAL A 300 -20.36 -7.72 -42.97
CA VAL A 300 -20.11 -6.45 -43.66
C VAL A 300 -19.38 -6.69 -44.98
N ASN A 301 -19.63 -5.84 -45.97
CA ASN A 301 -18.81 -5.80 -47.17
C ASN A 301 -17.37 -5.43 -46.78
N ALA A 302 -16.38 -6.27 -47.10
CA ALA A 302 -15.01 -6.13 -46.61
C ALA A 302 -14.35 -4.77 -46.87
N THR A 303 -14.73 -4.07 -47.94
CA THR A 303 -14.18 -2.75 -48.31
C THR A 303 -14.92 -1.56 -47.68
N THR A 304 -15.87 -1.81 -46.77
CA THR A 304 -16.61 -0.76 -46.07
C THR A 304 -15.67 0.09 -45.20
N SER A 305 -15.91 1.40 -45.19
CA SER A 305 -15.13 2.33 -44.37
C SER A 305 -15.45 2.17 -42.89
N ALA A 306 -14.46 2.44 -42.02
CA ALA A 306 -14.67 2.41 -40.57
C ALA A 306 -15.81 3.36 -40.15
N SER A 307 -15.87 4.56 -40.72
CA SER A 307 -16.91 5.55 -40.42
C SER A 307 -18.32 5.08 -40.78
N ASP A 308 -18.49 4.26 -41.83
CA ASP A 308 -19.80 3.71 -42.17
C ASP A 308 -20.18 2.61 -41.17
N ILE A 309 -19.25 1.71 -40.83
CA ILE A 309 -19.50 0.63 -39.85
C ILE A 309 -19.85 1.22 -38.48
N LEU A 310 -19.15 2.28 -38.05
CA LEU A 310 -19.42 2.98 -36.79
C LEU A 310 -20.86 3.52 -36.69
N THR A 311 -21.55 3.75 -37.82
CA THR A 311 -22.98 4.15 -37.78
C THR A 311 -23.93 3.05 -37.29
N ALA A 312 -23.50 1.79 -37.29
CA ALA A 312 -24.25 0.66 -36.73
C ALA A 312 -23.77 0.23 -35.34
N ILE A 313 -22.53 0.55 -34.97
CA ILE A 313 -21.99 0.31 -33.62
C ILE A 313 -22.53 1.42 -32.69
N GLY A 314 -22.15 2.68 -32.99
CA GLY A 314 -22.16 3.77 -32.02
C GLY A 314 -20.75 3.99 -31.48
N PRO A 315 -20.45 5.13 -30.84
CA PRO A 315 -19.27 5.26 -29.99
C PRO A 315 -19.62 4.90 -28.54
N GLY A 316 -19.09 3.78 -28.05
CA GLY A 316 -19.33 3.26 -26.71
C GLY A 316 -20.76 2.74 -26.50
N ALA A 317 -21.03 2.23 -25.30
CA ALA A 317 -22.34 1.67 -24.96
C ALA A 317 -23.45 2.74 -24.76
N PRO A 318 -24.73 2.44 -25.08
CA PRO A 318 -25.26 1.17 -25.58
C PRO A 318 -25.35 1.09 -27.11
N ASP A 319 -24.95 -0.06 -27.65
CA ASP A 319 -24.94 -0.34 -29.09
C ASP A 319 -26.32 -0.69 -29.67
N LEU A 320 -26.39 -0.71 -31.01
CA LEU A 320 -27.61 -1.14 -31.70
C LEU A 320 -27.83 -2.65 -31.54
N THR A 321 -29.03 -3.02 -31.11
CA THR A 321 -29.51 -4.41 -31.10
C THR A 321 -29.59 -5.00 -32.51
N GLU A 322 -29.60 -6.34 -32.62
CA GLU A 322 -29.80 -7.07 -33.89
C GLU A 322 -30.97 -6.49 -34.72
N ALA A 323 -32.14 -6.30 -34.10
CA ALA A 323 -33.31 -5.76 -34.78
C ALA A 323 -33.13 -4.31 -35.29
N GLN A 324 -32.32 -3.49 -34.61
CA GLN A 324 -32.01 -2.13 -35.05
C GLN A 324 -31.03 -2.14 -36.22
N ILE A 325 -30.03 -3.01 -36.20
CA ILE A 325 -29.08 -3.16 -37.31
C ILE A 325 -29.81 -3.68 -38.56
N GLU A 326 -30.66 -4.69 -38.43
CA GLU A 326 -31.43 -5.25 -39.55
C GLU A 326 -32.41 -4.25 -40.18
N SER A 327 -33.09 -3.46 -39.34
CA SER A 327 -34.07 -2.47 -39.81
C SER A 327 -33.46 -1.11 -40.20
N GLY A 328 -32.19 -0.87 -39.86
CA GLY A 328 -31.47 0.37 -40.11
C GLY A 328 -31.16 0.66 -41.58
N GLY A 329 -31.24 -0.34 -42.46
CA GLY A 329 -31.08 -0.17 -43.90
C GLY A 329 -29.64 0.12 -44.33
N PHE A 330 -28.65 -0.35 -43.56
CA PHE A 330 -27.24 -0.15 -43.81
C PHE A 330 -26.78 -0.83 -45.11
N ALA A 331 -26.30 -0.02 -46.07
CA ALA A 331 -25.89 -0.52 -47.40
C ALA A 331 -24.63 -1.42 -47.37
N PHE A 332 -23.89 -1.41 -46.26
CA PHE A 332 -22.71 -2.24 -46.09
C PHE A 332 -23.00 -3.65 -45.58
N LEU A 333 -24.22 -3.93 -45.10
CA LEU A 333 -24.57 -5.27 -44.62
C LEU A 333 -24.56 -6.27 -45.78
N GLY A 334 -23.94 -7.42 -45.53
CA GLY A 334 -23.96 -8.55 -46.47
C GLY A 334 -25.35 -9.17 -46.58
N SER A 335 -25.59 -9.96 -47.63
CA SER A 335 -26.84 -10.72 -47.81
C SER A 335 -26.74 -12.18 -47.36
N ALA A 336 -25.55 -12.65 -47.01
CA ALA A 336 -25.30 -14.01 -46.57
C ALA A 336 -25.47 -14.12 -45.05
N ASN A 337 -25.87 -15.30 -44.58
CA ASN A 337 -26.21 -15.49 -43.18
C ASN A 337 -24.95 -15.54 -42.31
N MET A 338 -24.96 -14.89 -41.16
CA MET A 338 -23.96 -15.10 -40.12
C MET A 338 -24.15 -16.49 -39.51
N ASN A 339 -23.07 -17.26 -39.42
CA ASN A 339 -23.01 -18.46 -38.61
C ASN A 339 -22.13 -18.18 -37.39
N VAL A 340 -22.66 -18.47 -36.19
CA VAL A 340 -21.92 -18.35 -34.94
C VAL A 340 -22.11 -19.66 -34.18
N SER A 341 -21.06 -20.45 -34.06
CA SER A 341 -21.09 -21.74 -33.37
C SER A 341 -19.69 -22.23 -33.03
N THR A 342 -19.59 -23.21 -32.13
CA THR A 342 -18.34 -23.94 -31.87
C THR A 342 -17.84 -24.75 -33.06
N SER A 343 -18.69 -24.97 -34.07
CA SER A 343 -18.30 -25.56 -35.35
C SER A 343 -17.69 -24.54 -36.32
N GLY A 344 -17.51 -23.28 -35.90
CA GLY A 344 -16.93 -22.18 -36.67
C GLY A 344 -17.86 -20.96 -36.76
N ILE A 345 -17.26 -19.78 -36.74
CA ILE A 345 -17.87 -18.47 -36.94
C ILE A 345 -17.50 -17.96 -38.34
N GLY A 346 -18.49 -17.52 -39.13
CA GLY A 346 -18.30 -17.23 -40.56
C GLY A 346 -19.51 -16.64 -41.29
N ILE A 347 -19.34 -16.36 -42.58
CA ILE A 347 -20.39 -15.82 -43.47
C ILE A 347 -20.87 -16.90 -44.44
N GLY A 348 -22.17 -17.20 -44.45
CA GLY A 348 -22.78 -18.20 -45.33
C GLY A 348 -22.42 -19.66 -45.00
N ASN A 349 -21.29 -19.89 -44.36
CA ASN A 349 -20.81 -21.16 -43.83
C ASN A 349 -20.10 -20.92 -42.46
N ASN A 350 -19.43 -21.95 -41.92
CA ASN A 350 -18.71 -21.88 -40.64
C ASN A 350 -17.20 -21.57 -40.80
N ASN A 351 -16.81 -20.99 -41.93
CA ASN A 351 -15.45 -20.55 -42.24
C ASN A 351 -15.46 -19.04 -42.47
N LEU A 352 -14.28 -18.44 -42.41
CA LEU A 352 -14.05 -17.09 -42.89
C LEU A 352 -13.18 -17.18 -44.14
N ASP A 353 -13.76 -16.84 -45.30
CA ASP A 353 -13.18 -17.06 -46.62
C ASP A 353 -12.71 -15.76 -47.29
N GLY A 354 -11.48 -15.75 -47.80
CA GLY A 354 -10.99 -14.72 -48.72
C GLY A 354 -11.34 -15.04 -50.17
N ASN A 355 -11.34 -14.04 -51.04
CA ASN A 355 -11.74 -14.20 -52.44
C ASN A 355 -10.64 -14.81 -53.34
N GLY A 356 -9.47 -15.13 -52.77
CA GLY A 356 -8.31 -15.68 -53.48
C GLY A 356 -7.35 -14.64 -54.06
N THR A 357 -7.54 -13.35 -53.75
CA THR A 357 -6.66 -12.23 -54.16
C THR A 357 -6.07 -11.58 -52.92
N ALA A 358 -4.75 -11.36 -52.91
CA ALA A 358 -4.09 -10.68 -51.79
C ALA A 358 -4.66 -9.26 -51.55
N GLY A 359 -4.65 -8.82 -50.29
CA GLY A 359 -5.25 -7.60 -49.79
C GLY A 359 -6.73 -7.74 -49.45
N ILE A 360 -7.32 -6.66 -48.94
CA ILE A 360 -8.78 -6.56 -48.71
C ILE A 360 -9.45 -6.08 -50.00
N ASN A 361 -10.36 -6.89 -50.52
CA ASN A 361 -10.98 -6.77 -51.82
C ASN A 361 -12.50 -6.94 -51.74
N ALA A 362 -13.20 -6.50 -52.78
CA ALA A 362 -14.62 -6.77 -52.92
C ALA A 362 -14.84 -8.29 -53.12
N GLY A 363 -15.59 -8.91 -52.21
CA GLY A 363 -15.87 -10.35 -52.23
C GLY A 363 -15.14 -11.16 -51.16
N ASP A 364 -14.23 -10.53 -50.40
CA ASP A 364 -13.72 -11.11 -49.16
C ASP A 364 -14.81 -11.13 -48.09
N GLU A 365 -14.79 -12.14 -47.25
CA GLU A 365 -15.68 -12.19 -46.10
C GLU A 365 -15.15 -11.32 -44.96
N SER A 366 -16.09 -10.57 -44.38
CA SER A 366 -15.83 -9.76 -43.21
C SER A 366 -17.06 -9.69 -42.34
N PHE A 367 -16.85 -9.69 -41.04
CA PHE A 367 -17.90 -9.47 -40.07
C PHE A 367 -17.38 -8.62 -38.91
N VAL A 368 -18.31 -8.01 -38.21
CA VAL A 368 -18.07 -7.25 -36.99
C VAL A 368 -18.55 -8.08 -35.81
N ILE A 369 -17.80 -7.99 -34.73
CA ILE A 369 -18.04 -8.60 -33.43
C ILE A 369 -18.30 -7.44 -32.48
N ASN A 370 -19.53 -7.33 -31.99
CA ASN A 370 -20.01 -6.18 -31.25
C ASN A 370 -20.57 -6.60 -29.89
N PRO A 371 -19.71 -6.77 -28.86
CA PRO A 371 -20.16 -7.03 -27.49
C PRO A 371 -20.99 -5.87 -26.93
N GLU A 372 -21.82 -6.14 -25.93
CA GLU A 372 -22.58 -5.10 -25.21
C GLU A 372 -21.68 -4.32 -24.25
N THR A 373 -20.65 -4.99 -23.74
CA THR A 373 -19.64 -4.44 -22.83
C THR A 373 -18.35 -4.08 -23.56
N LEU A 374 -17.67 -3.05 -23.04
CA LEU A 374 -16.35 -2.67 -23.49
C LEU A 374 -15.30 -3.70 -23.03
N LEU A 375 -14.34 -4.01 -23.90
CA LEU A 375 -13.32 -5.04 -23.68
C LEU A 375 -11.93 -4.42 -23.49
N THR A 376 -11.09 -5.07 -22.69
CA THR A 376 -9.64 -4.83 -22.62
C THR A 376 -8.84 -5.71 -23.56
N GLY A 377 -9.46 -6.78 -24.06
CA GLY A 377 -8.89 -7.63 -25.09
C GLY A 377 -9.93 -8.51 -25.76
N MET A 378 -9.56 -9.09 -26.89
CA MET A 378 -10.36 -10.14 -27.53
C MET A 378 -9.42 -11.16 -28.15
N LYS A 379 -9.52 -12.41 -27.71
CA LYS A 379 -8.67 -13.51 -28.19
C LYS A 379 -9.44 -14.37 -29.18
N VAL A 380 -8.89 -14.53 -30.38
CA VAL A 380 -9.53 -15.26 -31.48
C VAL A 380 -8.79 -16.56 -31.73
N PHE A 381 -9.48 -17.70 -31.62
CA PHE A 381 -8.92 -19.00 -31.90
C PHE A 381 -9.11 -19.37 -33.37
N ILE A 382 -8.13 -20.09 -33.93
CA ILE A 382 -8.11 -20.57 -35.30
C ILE A 382 -7.87 -22.09 -35.29
N ASP A 383 -8.85 -22.82 -35.81
CA ASP A 383 -8.80 -24.27 -35.99
C ASP A 383 -7.96 -24.65 -37.23
N ASN A 384 -7.23 -25.76 -37.13
CA ASN A 384 -6.41 -26.33 -38.20
C ASN A 384 -7.20 -27.27 -39.15
N SER A 385 -8.48 -27.51 -38.91
CA SER A 385 -9.29 -28.43 -39.74
C SER A 385 -9.44 -28.01 -41.20
N VAL A 386 -9.19 -26.73 -41.51
CA VAL A 386 -9.12 -26.17 -42.88
C VAL A 386 -7.72 -25.69 -43.26
N GLN A 387 -6.66 -26.31 -42.73
CA GLN A 387 -5.22 -25.95 -42.87
C GLN A 387 -4.70 -24.94 -41.82
N GLY A 388 -5.58 -24.26 -41.08
CA GLY A 388 -5.19 -23.23 -40.11
C GLY A 388 -4.87 -21.91 -40.81
N TYR A 389 -4.15 -21.02 -40.13
CA TYR A 389 -3.69 -19.74 -40.71
C TYR A 389 -2.17 -19.71 -40.85
N ASN A 390 -1.69 -19.40 -42.05
CA ASN A 390 -0.28 -19.20 -42.33
C ASN A 390 -0.01 -17.79 -42.93
N PRO A 391 0.48 -16.82 -42.15
CA PRO A 391 0.65 -15.43 -42.58
C PRO A 391 1.65 -15.22 -43.73
N ALA A 392 2.45 -16.25 -44.07
CA ALA A 392 3.35 -16.23 -45.22
C ALA A 392 2.62 -16.45 -46.57
N THR A 393 1.45 -17.06 -46.55
CA THR A 393 0.67 -17.41 -47.76
C THR A 393 -0.78 -16.92 -47.72
N GLU A 394 -1.23 -16.49 -46.55
CA GLU A 394 -2.60 -16.07 -46.27
C GLU A 394 -2.58 -14.69 -45.60
N GLU A 395 -3.73 -14.01 -45.61
CA GLU A 395 -3.88 -12.68 -45.04
C GLU A 395 -5.20 -12.57 -44.28
N LEU A 396 -5.08 -12.50 -42.96
CA LEU A 396 -6.16 -12.18 -42.02
C LEU A 396 -5.92 -10.77 -41.48
N TYR A 397 -6.98 -9.97 -41.47
CA TYR A 397 -6.96 -8.61 -40.96
C TYR A 397 -7.98 -8.42 -39.84
N TYR A 398 -7.65 -7.54 -38.90
CA TYR A 398 -8.60 -7.02 -37.95
C TYR A 398 -8.54 -5.48 -37.87
N ARG A 399 -9.67 -4.89 -37.47
CA ARG A 399 -9.78 -3.47 -37.11
C ARG A 399 -10.51 -3.36 -35.78
N ILE A 400 -10.01 -2.47 -34.92
CA ILE A 400 -10.58 -2.16 -33.62
C ILE A 400 -11.40 -0.88 -33.73
N PHE A 401 -12.64 -0.92 -33.26
CA PHE A 401 -13.43 0.24 -32.91
C PHE A 401 -13.27 0.46 -31.40
N TYR A 402 -12.76 1.62 -31.01
CA TYR A 402 -12.58 1.96 -29.60
C TYR A 402 -13.83 2.68 -29.10
N ALA A 403 -14.05 2.66 -27.79
CA ALA A 403 -15.15 3.39 -27.15
C ALA A 403 -15.10 4.90 -27.43
N ASP A 404 -13.91 5.42 -27.72
CA ASP A 404 -13.66 6.77 -28.20
C ASP A 404 -13.16 6.78 -29.66
N GLU A 405 -13.45 7.85 -30.40
CA GLU A 405 -12.92 8.03 -31.75
C GLU A 405 -11.44 8.49 -31.72
N PRO A 406 -10.58 8.07 -32.66
CA PRO A 406 -10.89 7.32 -33.89
C PRO A 406 -10.60 5.80 -33.79
N SER A 407 -11.26 5.00 -34.63
CA SER A 407 -10.97 3.56 -34.83
C SER A 407 -9.57 3.30 -35.42
N SER A 408 -9.07 2.07 -35.28
CA SER A 408 -7.76 1.66 -35.82
C SER A 408 -7.73 1.55 -37.35
N ALA A 409 -6.52 1.51 -37.92
CA ALA A 409 -6.33 1.00 -39.27
C ALA A 409 -6.62 -0.52 -39.34
N GLN A 410 -6.70 -1.07 -40.56
CA GLN A 410 -6.70 -2.53 -40.73
C GLN A 410 -5.29 -3.06 -40.42
N ILE A 411 -5.20 -3.99 -39.48
CA ILE A 411 -3.96 -4.60 -39.00
C ILE A 411 -3.93 -6.04 -39.51
N LYS A 412 -2.83 -6.41 -40.18
CA LYS A 412 -2.64 -7.79 -40.63
C LYS A 412 -2.12 -8.62 -39.45
N VAL A 413 -2.70 -9.80 -39.22
CA VAL A 413 -2.19 -10.78 -38.25
C VAL A 413 -0.92 -11.41 -38.81
N GLU A 414 0.21 -11.15 -38.17
CA GLU A 414 1.53 -11.63 -38.55
C GLU A 414 1.95 -12.86 -37.72
N ALA A 415 3.06 -13.49 -38.12
CA ALA A 415 3.55 -14.68 -37.41
C ALA A 415 3.92 -14.43 -35.94
N ALA A 416 4.25 -13.18 -35.59
CA ALA A 416 4.59 -12.78 -34.21
C ALA A 416 3.36 -12.67 -33.30
N ASP A 417 2.18 -12.49 -33.87
CA ASP A 417 0.92 -12.31 -33.14
C ASP A 417 0.27 -13.66 -32.77
N LEU A 418 0.80 -14.76 -33.32
CA LEU A 418 0.23 -16.09 -33.19
C LEU A 418 0.80 -16.87 -32.00
N THR A 419 -0.09 -17.37 -31.15
CA THR A 419 0.21 -18.25 -30.03
C THR A 419 -0.27 -19.68 -30.33
N ALA A 420 0.53 -20.68 -30.00
CA ALA A 420 0.17 -22.08 -30.19
C ALA A 420 -0.74 -22.56 -29.05
N GLU A 421 -1.86 -23.20 -29.41
CA GLU A 421 -2.90 -23.62 -28.47
C GLU A 421 -3.10 -25.14 -28.45
N ALA A 422 -3.83 -25.61 -27.44
CA ALA A 422 -4.18 -27.02 -27.31
C ALA A 422 -4.90 -27.55 -28.57
N GLY A 423 -4.62 -28.81 -28.92
CA GLY A 423 -5.19 -29.44 -30.11
C GLY A 423 -4.58 -29.00 -31.44
N GLY A 424 -3.47 -28.24 -31.42
CA GLY A 424 -2.80 -27.75 -32.62
C GLY A 424 -3.52 -26.57 -33.27
N GLN A 425 -4.36 -25.89 -32.51
CA GLN A 425 -4.96 -24.60 -32.87
C GLN A 425 -3.91 -23.49 -32.74
N MET A 426 -4.20 -22.35 -33.35
CA MET A 426 -3.49 -21.11 -33.12
C MET A 426 -4.46 -20.08 -32.54
N SER A 427 -3.98 -19.12 -31.78
CA SER A 427 -4.75 -17.94 -31.38
C SER A 427 -3.98 -16.66 -31.69
N PHE A 428 -4.68 -15.55 -31.80
CA PHE A 428 -4.08 -14.22 -31.72
C PHE A 428 -4.91 -13.35 -30.80
N LEU A 429 -4.25 -12.39 -30.17
CA LEU A 429 -4.86 -11.46 -29.24
C LEU A 429 -5.04 -10.10 -29.92
N VAL A 430 -6.23 -9.52 -29.78
CA VAL A 430 -6.52 -8.13 -30.11
C VAL A 430 -6.48 -7.35 -28.80
N GLU A 431 -5.49 -6.48 -28.63
CA GLU A 431 -5.27 -5.71 -27.41
C GLU A 431 -5.67 -4.24 -27.59
N THR A 432 -5.95 -3.57 -26.47
CA THR A 432 -6.19 -2.12 -26.41
C THR A 432 -4.95 -1.34 -26.84
N GLU A 433 -5.15 -0.08 -27.26
CA GLU A 433 -4.05 0.86 -27.49
C GLU A 433 -4.05 1.91 -26.38
N GLY A 434 -3.13 1.78 -25.42
CA GLY A 434 -3.10 2.64 -24.24
C GLY A 434 -4.27 2.37 -23.30
N SER A 435 -4.98 3.41 -22.87
CA SER A 435 -6.13 3.31 -21.97
C SER A 435 -7.48 3.16 -22.70
N ARG A 436 -7.46 2.94 -24.02
CA ARG A 436 -8.67 2.96 -24.86
C ARG A 436 -9.30 1.59 -24.91
N LEU A 437 -10.53 1.45 -24.41
CA LEU A 437 -11.27 0.19 -24.42
C LEU A 437 -11.78 -0.15 -25.83
N ILE A 438 -11.89 -1.44 -26.10
CA ILE A 438 -12.40 -2.01 -27.36
C ILE A 438 -13.93 -2.05 -27.27
N ASP A 439 -14.59 -1.42 -28.23
CA ASP A 439 -16.05 -1.40 -28.38
C ASP A 439 -16.49 -2.54 -29.32
N ALA A 440 -15.83 -2.64 -30.47
CA ALA A 440 -16.09 -3.71 -31.44
C ALA A 440 -14.84 -4.07 -32.23
N VAL A 441 -14.84 -5.25 -32.84
CA VAL A 441 -13.76 -5.69 -33.72
C VAL A 441 -14.32 -6.19 -35.05
N GLN A 442 -13.80 -5.65 -36.15
CA GLN A 442 -14.02 -6.19 -37.48
C GLN A 442 -12.94 -7.22 -37.80
N LEU A 443 -13.31 -8.41 -38.24
CA LEU A 443 -12.42 -9.39 -38.87
C LEU A 443 -12.66 -9.43 -40.38
N THR A 444 -11.59 -9.56 -41.15
CA THR A 444 -11.63 -9.67 -42.61
C THR A 444 -10.59 -10.67 -43.10
N MET A 445 -11.03 -11.65 -43.89
CA MET A 445 -10.10 -12.59 -44.54
C MET A 445 -9.78 -12.12 -45.96
N GLY A 446 -8.57 -11.59 -46.18
CA GLY A 446 -8.16 -11.12 -47.50
C GLY A 446 -7.74 -12.27 -48.44
N LEU A 447 -6.99 -13.24 -47.92
CA LEU A 447 -6.47 -14.35 -48.73
C LEU A 447 -6.37 -15.63 -47.92
N GLY A 448 -7.07 -16.69 -48.33
CA GLY A 448 -7.07 -17.99 -47.67
C GLY A 448 -8.43 -18.33 -47.06
N THR A 449 -8.48 -19.37 -46.24
CA THR A 449 -9.69 -19.81 -45.55
C THR A 449 -9.33 -20.21 -44.13
N ILE A 450 -9.94 -19.58 -43.14
CA ILE A 450 -9.76 -19.96 -41.74
C ILE A 450 -11.06 -20.41 -41.12
N LYS A 451 -10.94 -21.02 -39.94
CA LYS A 451 -12.08 -21.43 -39.15
C LYS A 451 -11.90 -20.94 -37.72
N ILE A 452 -12.88 -20.19 -37.23
CA ILE A 452 -12.86 -19.57 -35.92
C ILE A 452 -13.83 -20.33 -35.01
N PRO A 453 -13.39 -21.32 -34.23
CA PRO A 453 -14.30 -22.09 -33.37
C PRO A 453 -14.75 -21.30 -32.14
N VAL A 454 -13.89 -20.43 -31.61
CA VAL A 454 -14.09 -19.73 -30.34
C VAL A 454 -13.48 -18.32 -30.42
N ILE A 455 -14.18 -17.37 -29.81
CA ILE A 455 -13.66 -16.04 -29.48
C ILE A 455 -13.84 -15.87 -27.97
N GLU A 456 -12.78 -15.44 -27.30
CA GLU A 456 -12.81 -15.04 -25.89
C GLU A 456 -12.86 -13.51 -25.81
N PHE A 457 -13.80 -13.02 -25.01
CA PHE A 457 -14.04 -11.61 -24.75
C PHE A 457 -13.47 -11.30 -23.38
N ILE A 458 -12.51 -10.39 -23.35
CA ILE A 458 -11.72 -10.12 -22.16
C ILE A 458 -12.12 -8.74 -21.66
N GLN A 459 -12.74 -8.71 -20.49
CA GLN A 459 -13.18 -7.50 -19.82
C GLN A 459 -12.26 -7.28 -18.62
N ALA A 460 -11.79 -6.05 -18.41
CA ALA A 460 -11.37 -5.66 -17.07
C ALA A 460 -12.62 -5.29 -16.29
N THR A 461 -12.87 -6.00 -15.20
CA THR A 461 -13.77 -5.53 -14.15
C THR A 461 -12.92 -4.91 -13.05
N GLU A 462 -13.51 -3.94 -12.35
CA GLU A 462 -13.00 -3.59 -11.03
C GLU A 462 -13.00 -4.86 -10.17
N ASN A 463 -11.93 -5.00 -9.37
CA ASN A 463 -11.66 -6.10 -8.47
C ASN A 463 -12.92 -6.82 -7.95
N LEU A 464 -13.07 -8.12 -8.25
CA LEU A 464 -14.20 -8.92 -7.74
C LEU A 464 -13.94 -9.44 -6.31
N ALA A 465 -12.74 -9.22 -5.75
CA ALA A 465 -12.57 -9.10 -4.31
C ALA A 465 -12.98 -7.67 -3.93
N SER A 466 -14.18 -7.53 -3.35
CA SER A 466 -14.72 -6.25 -2.90
C SER A 466 -13.75 -5.44 -2.05
N ASP A 467 -12.91 -6.06 -1.21
CA ASP A 467 -11.87 -5.33 -0.47
C ASP A 467 -10.59 -6.18 -0.31
N ILE A 468 -9.47 -5.51 -0.05
CA ILE A 468 -8.19 -6.15 0.29
C ILE A 468 -7.70 -5.60 1.62
N GLN A 469 -7.32 -6.50 2.52
CA GLN A 469 -6.75 -6.15 3.82
C GLN A 469 -5.35 -6.73 3.93
N LEU A 470 -4.39 -5.84 4.17
CA LEU A 470 -2.99 -6.18 4.41
C LEU A 470 -2.69 -5.91 5.88
N ALA A 471 -2.14 -6.89 6.59
CA ALA A 471 -1.68 -6.71 7.96
C ALA A 471 -0.16 -6.69 7.99
N PHE A 472 0.41 -5.71 8.69
CA PHE A 472 1.85 -5.52 8.81
C PHE A 472 2.29 -5.56 10.27
N SER A 473 3.54 -5.96 10.49
CA SER A 473 4.26 -5.73 11.73
C SER A 473 5.52 -4.92 11.45
N ALA A 474 5.78 -3.91 12.27
CA ALA A 474 6.96 -3.08 12.22
C ALA A 474 7.77 -3.27 13.50
N THR A 475 9.10 -3.30 13.38
CA THR A 475 10.03 -3.38 14.51
C THR A 475 11.14 -2.35 14.34
N LEU A 476 11.32 -1.51 15.35
CA LEU A 476 12.41 -0.55 15.46
C LEU A 476 13.49 -1.12 16.38
N THR A 477 14.75 -1.05 15.96
CA THR A 477 15.92 -1.40 16.79
C THR A 477 16.83 -0.18 16.97
N ASP A 478 17.15 0.16 18.21
CA ASP A 478 18.07 1.25 18.56
C ASP A 478 19.53 0.78 18.70
N GLY A 479 20.39 1.64 19.25
CA GLY A 479 21.84 1.58 19.14
C GLY A 479 22.49 0.45 19.92
N ASP A 480 21.92 0.04 21.04
CA ASP A 480 22.36 -1.10 21.85
C ASP A 480 21.50 -2.37 21.66
N GLY A 481 20.38 -2.25 20.94
CA GLY A 481 19.68 -3.38 20.34
C GLY A 481 18.31 -3.66 20.94
N ASP A 482 17.79 -2.74 21.73
CA ASP A 482 16.43 -2.74 22.25
C ASP A 482 15.42 -2.57 21.13
N LYS A 483 14.19 -3.03 21.38
CA LYS A 483 13.16 -3.14 20.35
C LYS A 483 11.82 -2.59 20.76
N ALA A 484 11.21 -1.88 19.82
CA ALA A 484 9.81 -1.49 19.86
C ALA A 484 9.09 -2.06 18.64
N SER A 485 7.86 -2.54 18.83
CA SER A 485 7.06 -3.08 17.74
C SER A 485 5.69 -2.43 17.68
N SER A 486 5.16 -2.31 16.46
CA SER A 486 3.80 -1.82 16.18
C SER A 486 3.20 -2.69 15.08
N SER A 487 1.92 -3.05 15.22
CA SER A 487 1.13 -3.59 14.12
C SER A 487 0.31 -2.48 13.47
N PHE A 488 -0.01 -2.61 12.20
CA PHE A 488 -0.93 -1.74 11.49
C PHE A 488 -1.50 -2.45 10.26
N ASP A 489 -2.66 -1.98 9.81
CA ASP A 489 -3.35 -2.52 8.64
C ASP A 489 -3.36 -1.52 7.48
N ALA A 490 -3.43 -2.03 6.25
CA ALA A 490 -3.89 -1.30 5.09
C ALA A 490 -5.17 -1.97 4.57
N LYS A 491 -6.32 -1.29 4.71
CA LYS A 491 -7.63 -1.74 4.23
C LYS A 491 -8.00 -0.95 2.97
N LEU A 492 -8.06 -1.66 1.85
CA LEU A 492 -8.27 -1.11 0.52
C LEU A 492 -9.65 -1.55 0.04
N PHE A 493 -10.61 -0.64 0.09
CA PHE A 493 -12.00 -0.86 -0.24
C PHE A 493 -12.25 -0.64 -1.72
N ALA A 494 -12.96 -1.56 -2.39
CA ALA A 494 -13.41 -1.31 -3.74
C ALA A 494 -14.70 -0.48 -3.75
N ASN A 495 -15.05 -0.03 -4.94
CA ASN A 495 -16.32 0.61 -5.23
C ASN A 495 -17.48 -0.38 -4.99
N ASP A 496 -18.58 0.09 -4.41
CA ASP A 496 -19.83 -0.66 -4.22
C ASP A 496 -20.91 -0.14 -5.19
N PRO A 497 -20.94 -0.61 -6.45
CA PRO A 497 -21.93 -0.17 -7.42
C PRO A 497 -23.37 -0.61 -7.10
N VAL A 498 -23.55 -1.45 -6.06
CA VAL A 498 -24.88 -1.92 -5.60
C VAL A 498 -25.47 -0.95 -4.58
N ASP A 499 -24.64 -0.19 -3.84
CA ASP A 499 -25.11 0.90 -3.00
C ASP A 499 -25.43 2.13 -3.86
N ALA A 500 -26.70 2.55 -3.83
CA ALA A 500 -27.15 3.70 -4.60
C ALA A 500 -26.80 5.06 -3.94
N LEU A 501 -26.24 5.04 -2.73
CA LEU A 501 -25.96 6.25 -1.94
C LEU A 501 -24.47 6.60 -1.87
N PHE A 502 -23.58 5.62 -1.94
CA PHE A 502 -22.15 5.81 -1.80
C PHE A 502 -21.41 4.88 -2.76
N ASP A 503 -20.37 5.41 -3.40
CA ASP A 503 -19.46 4.62 -4.22
C ASP A 503 -18.47 3.87 -3.33
N TYR A 504 -17.97 4.49 -2.25
CA TYR A 504 -17.06 3.84 -1.30
C TYR A 504 -17.56 3.92 0.15
N SER A 505 -17.46 2.79 0.87
CA SER A 505 -17.74 2.70 2.30
C SER A 505 -16.47 2.34 3.08
N LEU A 506 -15.77 3.37 3.55
CA LEU A 506 -14.52 3.22 4.29
C LEU A 506 -14.79 2.98 5.78
N VAL A 507 -14.22 1.90 6.32
CA VAL A 507 -14.45 1.46 7.71
C VAL A 507 -13.13 1.44 8.48
N GLY A 508 -12.99 2.37 9.42
CA GLY A 508 -11.86 2.47 10.35
C GLY A 508 -11.86 1.43 11.46
N THR A 509 -10.78 1.42 12.25
CA THR A 509 -10.66 0.67 13.50
C THR A 509 -10.76 1.63 14.69
N ASN A 510 -11.76 1.43 15.55
CA ASN A 510 -11.90 2.29 16.73
C ASN A 510 -10.70 2.19 17.69
N ASP A 511 -10.38 3.31 18.34
CA ASP A 511 -9.27 3.50 19.28
C ASP A 511 -7.87 3.29 18.65
N GLU A 512 -7.75 3.44 17.34
CA GLU A 512 -6.49 3.43 16.58
C GLU A 512 -6.37 4.71 15.75
N GLN A 513 -5.17 5.05 15.26
CA GLN A 513 -5.03 6.16 14.33
C GLN A 513 -5.25 5.65 12.91
N ASP A 514 -6.28 6.14 12.23
CA ASP A 514 -6.57 5.81 10.85
C ASP A 514 -6.34 6.99 9.90
N ALA A 515 -5.80 6.70 8.73
CA ALA A 515 -5.72 7.62 7.61
C ALA A 515 -6.69 7.19 6.50
N PHE A 516 -7.79 7.92 6.35
CA PHE A 516 -8.81 7.69 5.34
C PHE A 516 -8.46 8.39 4.04
N ASN A 517 -7.97 7.64 3.06
CA ASN A 517 -7.53 8.11 1.76
C ASN A 517 -8.71 8.21 0.79
N ILE A 518 -8.96 9.41 0.29
CA ILE A 518 -10.03 9.76 -0.64
C ILE A 518 -9.41 10.09 -2.00
N ASP A 519 -9.68 9.26 -3.00
CA ASP A 519 -9.18 9.46 -4.36
C ASP A 519 -10.04 10.48 -5.10
N LEU A 520 -9.49 11.66 -5.34
CA LEU A 520 -10.17 12.74 -6.07
C LEU A 520 -9.98 12.65 -7.59
N SER A 521 -9.27 11.64 -8.09
CA SER A 521 -9.05 11.45 -9.53
C SER A 521 -10.06 10.51 -10.19
N GLY A 522 -10.79 9.73 -9.38
CA GLY A 522 -11.83 8.80 -9.82
C GLY A 522 -13.13 9.51 -10.23
N VAL A 523 -13.99 8.79 -10.95
CA VAL A 523 -15.33 9.31 -11.30
C VAL A 523 -16.34 9.05 -10.17
N GLU A 524 -16.06 8.03 -9.37
CA GLU A 524 -16.67 7.68 -8.09
C GLU A 524 -16.33 8.77 -7.07
N ASN A 525 -17.35 9.47 -6.58
CA ASN A 525 -17.17 10.72 -5.84
C ASN A 525 -18.05 10.82 -4.59
N LEU A 526 -18.70 9.73 -4.19
CA LEU A 526 -19.52 9.63 -2.99
C LEU A 526 -18.87 8.67 -1.98
N TYR A 527 -18.38 9.22 -0.87
CA TYR A 527 -17.70 8.46 0.17
C TYR A 527 -18.51 8.46 1.47
N GLN A 528 -18.60 7.31 2.11
CA GLN A 528 -18.98 7.15 3.50
C GLN A 528 -17.76 6.75 4.32
N VAL A 529 -17.55 7.42 5.45
CA VAL A 529 -16.51 7.08 6.43
C VAL A 529 -17.17 6.74 7.76
N THR A 530 -16.84 5.57 8.30
CA THR A 530 -17.32 5.10 9.60
C THR A 530 -16.14 4.71 10.49
N GLY A 531 -16.32 4.79 11.80
CA GLY A 531 -15.27 4.48 12.77
C GLY A 531 -14.21 5.56 12.93
N PHE A 532 -14.47 6.78 12.47
CA PHE A 532 -13.52 7.88 12.59
C PHE A 532 -13.37 8.34 14.05
N ASP A 533 -12.15 8.28 14.57
CA ASP A 533 -11.78 8.72 15.91
C ASP A 533 -11.40 10.20 15.94
N ALA A 534 -12.29 11.00 16.52
CA ALA A 534 -12.04 12.42 16.81
C ALA A 534 -11.48 12.65 18.24
N ASN A 535 -11.11 11.58 18.95
CA ASN A 535 -10.72 11.64 20.35
C ASN A 535 -9.43 12.44 20.55
N ALA A 536 -9.39 13.28 21.59
CA ALA A 536 -8.28 14.21 21.86
C ALA A 536 -7.03 13.55 22.48
N SER A 537 -6.97 12.22 22.54
CA SER A 537 -5.76 11.51 23.01
C SER A 537 -4.66 11.68 21.95
N PRO A 538 -3.45 12.12 22.31
CA PRO A 538 -2.36 12.28 21.35
C PRO A 538 -2.08 10.97 20.61
N GLY A 539 -2.12 11.01 19.28
CA GLY A 539 -1.82 9.86 18.41
C GLY A 539 -2.98 8.90 18.15
N LEU A 540 -4.23 9.28 18.45
CA LEU A 540 -5.45 8.51 18.15
C LEU A 540 -6.52 9.35 17.43
N ARG A 541 -6.09 10.41 16.75
CA ARG A 541 -6.99 11.27 15.97
C ARG A 541 -6.78 10.98 14.50
N ASP A 542 -7.88 10.61 13.85
CA ASP A 542 -7.87 10.20 12.46
C ASP A 542 -7.74 11.37 11.52
N THR A 543 -7.43 11.07 10.27
CA THR A 543 -7.25 12.09 9.23
C THR A 543 -7.89 11.63 7.93
N LEU A 544 -8.65 12.53 7.30
CA LEU A 544 -9.03 12.44 5.90
C LEU A 544 -7.85 12.92 5.04
N VAL A 545 -7.30 12.02 4.24
CA VAL A 545 -6.20 12.28 3.31
C VAL A 545 -6.77 12.34 1.89
N LEU A 546 -6.76 13.53 1.30
CA LEU A 546 -7.21 13.76 -0.07
C LEU A 546 -6.04 13.56 -1.03
N ILE A 547 -6.17 12.62 -1.96
CA ILE A 547 -5.12 12.27 -2.94
C ILE A 547 -5.60 12.55 -4.37
N GLY A 548 -4.66 12.69 -5.31
CA GLY A 548 -4.97 12.81 -6.75
C GLY A 548 -5.21 14.23 -7.27
N ASP A 549 -5.52 15.20 -6.41
CA ASP A 549 -5.64 16.62 -6.80
C ASP A 549 -5.09 17.59 -5.73
N GLN A 550 -3.87 18.07 -5.97
CA GLN A 550 -3.18 19.02 -5.08
C GLN A 550 -3.80 20.42 -5.04
N ASN A 551 -4.66 20.78 -5.99
CA ASN A 551 -5.33 22.08 -5.99
C ASN A 551 -6.81 21.98 -5.59
N ALA A 552 -7.25 20.81 -5.13
CA ALA A 552 -8.59 20.63 -4.61
C ALA A 552 -8.86 21.58 -3.43
N VAL A 553 -10.11 22.01 -3.30
CA VAL A 553 -10.54 22.94 -2.25
C VAL A 553 -11.65 22.29 -1.45
N ALA A 554 -11.33 21.86 -0.23
CA ALA A 554 -12.32 21.45 0.75
C ALA A 554 -13.15 22.67 1.19
N GLN A 555 -14.46 22.60 0.98
CA GLN A 555 -15.42 23.59 1.43
C GLN A 555 -15.58 23.54 2.95
N PRO A 556 -16.14 24.58 3.60
CA PRO A 556 -16.45 24.52 5.02
C PRO A 556 -17.30 23.30 5.36
N ILE A 557 -16.87 22.54 6.38
CA ILE A 557 -17.54 21.32 6.84
C ILE A 557 -18.99 21.63 7.19
N ASP A 558 -19.92 20.87 6.63
CA ASP A 558 -21.34 20.93 6.97
C ASP A 558 -21.64 19.98 8.13
N TYR A 559 -22.27 20.52 9.17
CA TYR A 559 -22.65 19.81 10.39
C TYR A 559 -24.18 19.72 10.55
N ILE A 560 -24.94 19.88 9.46
CA ILE A 560 -26.41 19.71 9.48
C ILE A 560 -26.72 18.23 9.66
N GLY A 561 -27.02 17.82 10.89
CA GLY A 561 -27.35 16.45 11.24
C GLY A 561 -26.46 15.91 12.35
N ASP A 562 -26.36 14.58 12.43
CA ASP A 562 -25.45 13.89 13.35
C ASP A 562 -24.08 13.61 12.69
N ASP A 563 -23.97 13.80 11.36
CA ASP A 563 -22.78 13.51 10.55
C ASP A 563 -22.04 14.80 10.14
N SER A 564 -20.74 14.67 9.84
CA SER A 564 -19.96 15.73 9.17
C SER A 564 -19.89 15.47 7.67
N ILE A 565 -20.25 16.46 6.85
CA ILE A 565 -20.17 16.37 5.40
C ILE A 565 -19.06 17.29 4.90
N VAL A 566 -18.09 16.73 4.18
CA VAL A 566 -17.02 17.45 3.51
C VAL A 566 -17.30 17.43 2.02
N THR A 567 -17.42 18.62 1.42
CA THR A 567 -17.53 18.78 -0.03
C THR A 567 -16.20 19.29 -0.55
N VAL A 568 -15.62 18.61 -1.54
CA VAL A 568 -14.33 18.96 -2.13
C VAL A 568 -14.56 19.38 -3.58
N GLU A 569 -14.17 20.62 -3.90
CA GLU A 569 -14.16 21.11 -5.29
C GLU A 569 -12.83 20.77 -5.94
N GLU A 570 -12.87 20.01 -7.03
CA GLU A 570 -11.67 19.57 -7.74
C GLU A 570 -11.33 20.48 -8.93
N SER A 571 -10.06 20.48 -9.32
CA SER A 571 -9.50 21.20 -10.46
C SER A 571 -10.21 20.88 -11.78
N GLY A 572 -10.73 19.66 -11.91
CA GLY A 572 -11.50 19.19 -13.07
C GLY A 572 -12.94 19.70 -13.14
N GLY A 573 -13.42 20.37 -12.09
CA GLY A 573 -14.81 20.83 -11.96
C GLY A 573 -15.77 19.75 -11.44
N GLN A 574 -15.26 18.58 -11.10
CA GLN A 574 -15.96 17.54 -10.34
C GLN A 574 -16.06 17.95 -8.86
N THR A 575 -16.97 17.31 -8.15
CA THR A 575 -17.19 17.54 -6.72
C THR A 575 -17.30 16.21 -6.02
N THR A 576 -16.39 15.96 -5.08
CA THR A 576 -16.42 14.80 -4.19
C THR A 576 -17.12 15.14 -2.88
N THR A 577 -17.99 14.24 -2.42
CA THR A 577 -18.74 14.37 -1.17
C THR A 577 -18.37 13.24 -0.23
N ILE A 578 -17.85 13.60 0.94
CA ILE A 578 -17.42 12.67 1.98
C ILE A 578 -18.36 12.84 3.18
N THR A 579 -19.04 11.77 3.56
CA THR A 579 -19.94 11.72 4.72
C THR A 579 -19.25 10.96 5.85
N VAL A 580 -18.84 11.67 6.90
CA VAL A 580 -18.23 11.07 8.09
C VAL A 580 -19.28 10.90 9.17
N VAL A 581 -19.59 9.65 9.48
CA VAL A 581 -20.77 9.25 10.25
C VAL A 581 -20.57 9.48 11.74
N GLY A 582 -21.47 10.23 12.36
CA GLY A 582 -21.54 10.39 13.82
C GLY A 582 -20.39 11.16 14.48
N VAL A 583 -19.60 11.91 13.69
CA VAL A 583 -18.38 12.58 14.15
C VAL A 583 -18.43 14.06 13.83
N ALA A 584 -17.86 14.90 14.71
CA ALA A 584 -17.64 16.32 14.47
C ALA A 584 -16.20 16.57 14.04
N LEU A 585 -15.97 16.64 12.72
CA LEU A 585 -14.65 16.90 12.15
C LEU A 585 -14.17 18.33 12.43
N GLU A 586 -12.86 18.51 12.52
CA GLU A 586 -12.17 19.79 12.50
C GLU A 586 -11.42 19.98 11.17
N ALA A 587 -11.13 21.22 10.79
CA ALA A 587 -10.46 21.50 9.51
C ALA A 587 -9.03 20.92 9.43
N ASN A 588 -8.37 20.71 10.56
CA ASN A 588 -7.06 20.05 10.67
C ASN A 588 -7.13 18.52 10.51
N ASP A 589 -8.32 17.94 10.47
CA ASP A 589 -8.50 16.52 10.19
C ASP A 589 -8.45 16.23 8.69
N ILE A 590 -8.34 17.26 7.85
CA ILE A 590 -8.33 17.14 6.39
C ILE A 590 -6.97 17.59 5.88
N VAL A 591 -6.27 16.70 5.18
CA VAL A 591 -4.96 16.92 4.58
C VAL A 591 -5.05 16.65 3.09
N ILE A 592 -4.40 17.47 2.27
CA ILE A 592 -4.20 17.22 0.84
C ILE A 592 -2.77 16.73 0.67
N ALA A 593 -2.59 15.55 0.08
CA ALA A 593 -1.29 14.90 -0.11
C ALA A 593 -0.76 15.07 -1.55
#